data_AF-A0A563EX98-F1
#
_entry.id   AF-A0A563EX98-F1
#
_cell.length_a   1.000
_cell.length_b   1.000
_cell.length_c   1.000
_cell.angle_alpha   90.00
_cell.angle_beta   90.00
_cell.angle_gamma   90.00
#
_symmetry.space_group_name_H-M   'P 1'
#
loop_
_entity.id
_entity.type
_entity.pdbx_description
1 polymer ?
#
loop_
_entity_poly.entity_id
_entity_poly.type
_entity_poly.pdbx_seq_one_letter_code
_entity_poly.pdbx_strand_id
1 'polypeptide(L)'
;MNGRVTVPPAHGRGPDLATSVYQQVTWMLLAYMDLDVRAGALEVRALEVRAARWLAACGEPAELVVDAGDVASHTSHRVTASIELTTSCPLRVLAAAAVADGARKVRICPSGVDEVELVRAAVEVRSIASEHAVEVQFDVASRTALLTRPDDFLRLDPLVVEEDGTVVPLCSGIDRRYALGSLAESSLESLVARWDATPVLRLCRAAWRHAIEQPGPLVAWYDHLVRTSAAMPAAC
;
A
#
# COMPACT_ATOMS: atom_id res chain seq x y z
N MET A 1 9.05 -8.85 -0.52
CA MET A 1 9.63 -7.59 -0.03
C MET A 1 8.92 -6.48 -0.78
N ASN A 2 8.08 -5.70 -0.10
CA ASN A 2 7.27 -4.64 -0.69
C ASN A 2 8.00 -3.30 -0.46
N GLY A 3 7.54 -2.20 -1.04
CA GLY A 3 8.02 -0.82 -0.81
C GLY A 3 7.86 -0.31 0.64
N ARG A 4 7.79 -1.23 1.61
CA ARG A 4 7.83 -1.05 3.06
C ARG A 4 9.15 -0.42 3.46
N VAL A 5 9.08 0.68 4.19
CA VAL A 5 10.19 1.12 5.05
C VAL A 5 10.12 0.27 6.31
N THR A 6 10.81 -0.87 6.30
CA THR A 6 11.17 -1.59 7.52
C THR A 6 12.54 -1.06 7.94
N VAL A 7 12.67 -0.40 9.09
CA VAL A 7 13.92 0.22 9.54
C VAL A 7 14.81 -0.84 10.23
N PRO A 8 15.97 -1.23 9.65
CA PRO A 8 16.97 -2.06 10.33
C PRO A 8 18.09 -1.18 10.94
N PRO A 9 18.96 -1.71 11.82
CA PRO A 9 20.04 -0.95 12.44
C PRO A 9 21.17 -0.60 11.45
N ALA A 10 21.71 0.62 11.52
CA ALA A 10 22.54 1.26 10.50
C ALA A 10 24.05 1.00 10.65
N HIS A 11 24.76 0.61 9.58
CA HIS A 11 26.24 0.70 9.44
C HIS A 11 26.67 1.10 7.99
N GLY A 12 27.26 2.30 7.84
CA GLY A 12 28.55 2.55 7.13
C GLY A 12 28.72 2.66 5.60
N ARG A 13 28.87 3.91 5.11
CA ARG A 13 29.72 4.48 4.01
C ARG A 13 29.48 4.17 2.51
N GLY A 14 29.41 5.24 1.69
CA GLY A 14 29.23 5.24 0.22
C GLY A 14 30.51 5.32 -0.63
N PRO A 15 30.40 5.48 -1.98
CA PRO A 15 30.82 6.76 -2.60
C PRO A 15 30.03 7.22 -3.87
N ASP A 16 30.19 8.52 -4.17
CA ASP A 16 30.04 9.32 -5.42
C ASP A 16 28.84 9.12 -6.39
N LEU A 17 27.90 10.09 -6.41
CA LEU A 17 26.49 9.89 -6.83
C LEU A 17 25.96 10.76 -7.99
N ALA A 18 26.65 11.82 -8.44
CA ALA A 18 25.98 12.84 -9.27
C ALA A 18 25.87 12.49 -10.77
N THR A 19 26.90 11.89 -11.37
CA THR A 19 26.92 11.63 -12.83
C THR A 19 26.36 10.24 -13.20
N SER A 20 26.32 9.31 -12.23
CA SER A 20 25.83 7.95 -12.40
C SER A 20 24.29 7.88 -12.42
N VAL A 21 23.63 8.60 -11.50
CA VAL A 21 22.18 8.45 -11.26
C VAL A 21 21.34 8.86 -12.48
N TYR A 22 21.70 9.92 -13.20
CA TYR A 22 20.93 10.35 -14.38
C TYR A 22 20.97 9.32 -15.52
N GLN A 23 22.13 8.72 -15.79
CA GLN A 23 22.26 7.66 -16.79
C GLN A 23 21.59 6.36 -16.33
N GLN A 24 21.71 6.02 -15.05
CA GLN A 24 21.07 4.84 -14.46
C GLN A 24 19.55 4.95 -14.46
N VAL A 25 18.99 6.12 -14.15
CA VAL A 25 17.55 6.40 -14.20
C VAL A 25 17.04 6.36 -15.64
N THR A 26 17.80 6.90 -16.60
CA THR A 26 17.42 6.87 -18.03
C THR A 26 17.42 5.44 -18.58
N TRP A 27 18.45 4.64 -18.27
CA TRP A 27 18.50 3.23 -18.65
C TRP A 27 17.44 2.38 -17.96
N MET A 28 17.14 2.66 -16.69
CA MET A 28 16.07 1.97 -15.96
C MET A 28 14.69 2.32 -16.51
N LEU A 29 14.44 3.59 -16.85
CA LEU A 29 13.20 4.02 -17.51
C LEU A 29 13.02 3.36 -18.88
N LEU A 30 14.08 3.27 -19.69
CA LEU A 30 14.03 2.63 -21.00
C LEU A 30 13.85 1.11 -20.90
N ALA A 31 14.52 0.43 -19.96
CA ALA A 31 14.36 -1.01 -19.73
C ALA A 31 12.96 -1.35 -19.15
N TYR A 32 12.36 -0.47 -18.35
CA TYR A 32 11.00 -0.67 -17.81
C TYR A 32 9.88 -0.45 -18.81
N MET A 33 10.12 0.39 -19.83
CA MET A 33 9.17 0.57 -20.91
C MET A 33 9.03 -0.68 -21.79
N ASP A 34 9.98 -1.61 -21.73
CA ASP A 34 10.06 -2.82 -22.57
C ASP A 34 9.76 -4.13 -21.80
N LEU A 35 9.33 -4.06 -20.54
CA LEU A 35 8.92 -5.24 -19.77
C LEU A 35 7.58 -5.77 -20.28
N ASP A 36 7.71 -6.73 -21.19
CA ASP A 36 6.69 -7.66 -21.69
C ASP A 36 6.09 -8.41 -20.49
N VAL A 37 4.87 -8.02 -20.11
CA VAL A 37 4.16 -8.60 -18.97
C VAL A 37 3.70 -9.99 -19.38
N ARG A 38 4.53 -11.00 -19.10
CA ARG A 38 4.05 -12.38 -19.12
C ARG A 38 2.98 -12.51 -18.05
N ALA A 39 1.74 -12.74 -18.49
CA ALA A 39 0.61 -13.13 -17.67
C ALA A 39 0.90 -14.46 -16.96
N GLY A 40 1.68 -14.41 -15.88
CA GLY A 40 1.71 -15.46 -14.88
C GLY A 40 0.43 -15.38 -14.05
N ALA A 41 -0.11 -16.53 -13.64
CA ALA A 41 -1.25 -16.58 -12.73
C ALA A 41 -0.96 -15.71 -11.49
N LEU A 42 -1.87 -14.80 -11.16
CA LEU A 42 -1.75 -13.94 -9.98
C LEU A 42 -1.75 -14.82 -8.73
N GLU A 43 -0.60 -14.95 -8.08
CA GLU A 43 -0.50 -15.59 -6.77
C GLU A 43 -0.92 -14.58 -5.70
N VAL A 44 -2.04 -14.83 -5.01
CA VAL A 44 -2.50 -13.99 -3.90
C VAL A 44 -1.60 -14.22 -2.69
N ARG A 45 -0.65 -13.30 -2.49
CA ARG A 45 0.33 -13.39 -1.38
C ARG A 45 -0.11 -12.67 -0.11
N ALA A 46 -1.04 -11.74 -0.23
CA ALA A 46 -1.60 -10.97 0.86
C ALA A 46 -3.01 -10.52 0.48
N LEU A 47 -3.93 -10.64 1.43
CA LEU A 47 -5.33 -10.29 1.27
C LEU A 47 -5.80 -9.52 2.49
N GLU A 48 -6.28 -8.30 2.27
CA GLU A 48 -6.80 -7.43 3.32
C GLU A 48 -8.32 -7.43 3.24
N VAL A 49 -8.99 -7.55 4.39
CA VAL A 49 -10.45 -7.63 4.45
C VAL A 49 -10.97 -6.52 5.35
N ARG A 50 -11.84 -5.65 4.83
CA ARG A 50 -12.40 -4.49 5.56
C ARG A 50 -13.59 -4.85 6.44
N ALA A 51 -14.23 -6.00 6.23
CA ALA A 51 -15.36 -6.45 7.05
C ALA A 51 -15.25 -7.93 7.43
N ALA A 52 -15.33 -8.22 8.73
CA ALA A 52 -15.12 -9.56 9.29
C ALA A 52 -16.01 -10.66 8.66
N ARG A 53 -17.21 -10.29 8.20
CA ARG A 53 -18.15 -11.20 7.51
C ARG A 53 -17.56 -11.88 6.27
N TRP A 54 -16.56 -11.27 5.63
CA TRP A 54 -15.93 -11.80 4.42
C TRP A 54 -14.73 -12.71 4.68
N LEU A 55 -14.20 -12.76 5.92
CA LEU A 55 -12.99 -13.54 6.25
C LEU A 55 -13.14 -15.02 5.88
N ALA A 56 -14.31 -15.62 6.14
CA ALA A 56 -14.56 -17.02 5.83
C ALA A 56 -14.55 -17.32 4.33
N ALA A 57 -14.96 -16.35 3.49
CA ALA A 57 -14.95 -16.50 2.02
C ALA A 57 -13.55 -16.33 1.41
N CYS A 58 -12.63 -15.76 2.16
CA CYS A 58 -11.28 -15.40 1.70
C CYS A 58 -10.25 -16.50 1.95
N GLY A 59 -10.39 -17.26 3.04
CA GLY A 59 -9.38 -18.22 3.48
C GLY A 59 -8.08 -17.55 3.96
N GLU A 60 -7.04 -18.33 4.20
CA GLU A 60 -5.70 -17.80 4.49
C GLU A 60 -5.01 -17.39 3.19
N PRO A 61 -4.22 -16.28 3.16
CA PRO A 61 -3.72 -15.49 4.29
C PRO A 61 -4.50 -14.17 4.52
N ALA A 62 -5.82 -14.21 4.72
CA ALA A 62 -6.61 -13.00 4.94
C ALA A 62 -6.32 -12.31 6.29
N GLU A 63 -6.06 -11.01 6.24
CA GLU A 63 -5.90 -10.16 7.41
C GLU A 63 -7.07 -9.17 7.52
N LEU A 64 -7.69 -9.08 8.70
CA LEU A 64 -8.75 -8.11 8.94
C LEU A 64 -8.13 -6.74 9.18
N VAL A 65 -8.54 -5.75 8.38
CA VAL A 65 -8.12 -4.36 8.52
C VAL A 65 -9.33 -3.53 8.92
N VAL A 66 -9.31 -2.97 10.13
CA VAL A 66 -10.41 -2.15 10.68
C VAL A 66 -9.87 -0.79 11.10
N ASP A 67 -10.75 0.18 11.30
CA ASP A 67 -10.33 1.47 11.83
C ASP A 67 -9.89 1.34 13.30
N ALA A 68 -8.93 2.17 13.72
CA ALA A 68 -8.29 2.03 15.02
C ALA A 68 -9.25 2.04 16.22
N GLY A 69 -10.41 2.70 16.10
CA GLY A 69 -11.45 2.72 17.13
C GLY A 69 -12.28 1.43 17.25
N ASP A 70 -12.20 0.53 16.27
CA ASP A 70 -13.06 -0.66 16.20
C ASP A 70 -12.33 -1.95 16.58
N VAL A 71 -11.03 -1.89 16.90
CA VAL A 71 -10.19 -3.06 17.19
C VAL A 71 -10.77 -3.93 18.30
N ALA A 72 -11.29 -3.31 19.37
CA ALA A 72 -11.87 -4.01 20.51
C ALA A 72 -13.06 -4.91 20.14
N SER A 73 -13.75 -4.63 19.04
CA SER A 73 -14.88 -5.42 18.53
C SER A 73 -14.45 -6.69 17.79
N HIS A 74 -13.15 -6.87 17.53
CA HIS A 74 -12.63 -7.91 16.64
C HIS A 74 -11.49 -8.75 17.25
N THR A 75 -11.45 -8.88 18.57
CA THR A 75 -10.38 -9.59 19.33
C THR A 75 -10.21 -11.07 18.97
N SER A 76 -11.20 -11.70 18.34
CA SER A 76 -11.13 -13.08 17.84
C SER A 76 -10.34 -13.24 16.54
N HIS A 77 -9.89 -12.14 15.92
CA HIS A 77 -9.21 -12.14 14.62
C HIS A 77 -7.80 -11.57 14.70
N ARG A 78 -6.99 -11.85 13.68
CA ARG A 78 -5.76 -11.10 13.45
C ARG A 78 -6.13 -9.74 12.84
N VAL A 79 -5.97 -8.68 13.63
CA VAL A 79 -6.38 -7.33 13.26
C VAL A 79 -5.17 -6.43 12.98
N THR A 80 -5.21 -5.77 11.83
CA THR A 80 -4.45 -4.56 11.55
C THR A 80 -5.35 -3.35 11.81
N ALA A 81 -4.93 -2.46 12.70
CA ALA A 81 -5.60 -1.19 12.95
C ALA A 81 -5.18 -0.15 11.91
N SER A 82 -6.14 0.42 11.19
CA SER A 82 -5.94 1.49 10.23
C SER A 82 -6.15 2.85 10.91
N ILE A 83 -5.18 3.74 10.76
CA ILE A 83 -5.25 5.13 11.20
C ILE A 83 -5.15 6.01 9.97
N GLU A 84 -6.21 6.74 9.67
CA GLU A 84 -6.16 7.81 8.67
C GLU A 84 -5.35 8.97 9.22
N LEU A 85 -4.26 9.32 8.54
CA LEU A 85 -3.40 10.44 8.91
C LEU A 85 -3.91 11.72 8.25
N THR A 86 -4.37 12.65 9.08
CA THR A 86 -4.82 14.01 8.73
C THR A 86 -4.02 15.07 9.47
N THR A 87 -4.17 16.33 9.06
CA THR A 87 -3.58 17.50 9.73
C THR A 87 -4.14 17.61 11.14
N SER A 88 -3.30 17.39 12.17
CA SER A 88 -3.65 17.28 13.61
C SER A 88 -4.03 15.89 14.14
N CYS A 89 -3.80 14.81 13.39
CA CYS A 89 -4.02 13.45 13.88
C CYS A 89 -3.13 13.14 15.11
N PRO A 90 -3.69 12.75 16.27
CA PRO A 90 -2.93 12.36 17.46
C PRO A 90 -2.42 10.93 17.31
N LEU A 91 -1.50 10.72 16.37
CA LEU A 91 -1.09 9.42 15.85
C LEU A 91 -0.60 8.47 16.95
N ARG A 92 0.28 8.91 17.86
CA ARG A 92 0.72 8.14 19.03
C ARG A 92 -0.42 7.66 19.92
N VAL A 93 -1.41 8.52 20.19
CA VAL A 93 -2.53 8.18 21.08
C VAL A 93 -3.40 7.10 20.44
N LEU A 94 -3.72 7.27 19.15
CA LEU A 94 -4.52 6.30 18.40
C LEU A 94 -3.81 4.95 18.25
N ALA A 95 -2.51 4.96 17.98
CA ALA A 95 -1.72 3.74 17.89
C ALA A 95 -1.63 3.02 19.24
N ALA A 96 -1.40 3.74 20.34
CA ALA A 96 -1.35 3.17 21.68
C ALA A 96 -2.70 2.53 22.08
N ALA A 97 -3.82 3.21 21.78
CA ALA A 97 -5.16 2.68 22.01
C ALA A 97 -5.42 1.40 21.20
N ALA A 98 -5.15 1.43 19.89
CA ALA A 98 -5.32 0.26 19.04
C ALA A 98 -4.49 -0.95 19.50
N VAL A 99 -3.25 -0.73 19.94
CA VAL A 99 -2.40 -1.80 20.50
C VAL A 99 -2.99 -2.33 21.81
N ALA A 100 -3.46 -1.45 22.70
CA ALA A 100 -4.11 -1.85 23.95
C ALA A 100 -5.38 -2.70 23.69
N ASP A 101 -6.10 -2.40 22.62
CA ASP A 101 -7.29 -3.13 22.17
C ASP A 101 -6.96 -4.43 21.43
N GLY A 102 -5.67 -4.73 21.21
CA GLY A 102 -5.20 -6.01 20.67
C GLY A 102 -4.76 -6.01 19.20
N ALA A 103 -4.58 -4.84 18.59
CA ALA A 103 -4.04 -4.75 17.22
C ALA A 103 -2.63 -5.37 17.16
N ARG A 104 -2.42 -6.28 16.19
CA ARG A 104 -1.09 -6.87 15.96
C ARG A 104 -0.18 -6.00 15.12
N LYS A 105 -0.80 -5.13 14.33
CA LYS A 105 -0.16 -4.24 13.39
C LYS A 105 -0.94 -2.94 13.35
N VAL A 106 -0.24 -1.83 13.24
CA VAL A 106 -0.83 -0.51 12.99
C VAL A 106 -0.46 -0.07 11.60
N ARG A 107 -1.44 0.32 10.79
CA ARG A 107 -1.27 0.88 9.45
C ARG A 107 -1.65 2.35 9.49
N ILE A 108 -0.78 3.18 8.94
CA ILE A 108 -0.96 4.63 8.88
C ILE A 108 -1.16 5.01 7.42
N CYS A 109 -2.33 5.56 7.12
CA CYS A 109 -2.83 5.83 5.78
C CYS A 109 -2.94 7.36 5.59
N PRO A 110 -1.95 8.04 5.00
CA PRO A 110 -2.06 9.46 4.72
C PRO A 110 -3.14 9.75 3.70
N SER A 111 -3.98 10.75 3.96
CA SER A 111 -4.90 11.30 2.97
C SER A 111 -4.91 12.82 3.05
N GLY A 112 -4.69 13.49 1.92
CA GLY A 112 -4.77 14.96 1.82
C GLY A 112 -3.72 15.74 2.63
N VAL A 113 -2.71 15.07 3.19
CA VAL A 113 -1.64 15.70 3.98
C VAL A 113 -0.48 16.17 3.10
N ASP A 114 0.22 17.22 3.55
CA ASP A 114 1.39 17.75 2.85
C ASP A 114 2.70 17.02 3.21
N GLU A 115 3.79 17.39 2.52
CA GLU A 115 5.11 16.80 2.71
C GLU A 115 5.66 16.97 4.14
N VAL A 116 5.44 18.14 4.76
CA VAL A 116 5.93 18.43 6.11
C VAL A 116 5.24 17.49 7.11
N GLU A 117 3.94 17.25 6.92
CA GLU A 117 3.18 16.32 7.73
C GLU A 117 3.61 14.88 7.55
N LEU A 118 3.92 14.46 6.32
CA LEU A 118 4.46 13.12 6.05
C LEU A 118 5.82 12.89 6.73
N VAL A 119 6.71 13.88 6.69
CA VAL A 119 8.02 13.80 7.34
C VAL A 119 7.87 13.75 8.86
N ARG A 120 7.01 14.61 9.44
CA ARG A 120 6.70 14.57 10.88
C ARG A 120 6.15 13.21 11.30
N ALA A 121 5.18 12.69 10.55
CA ALA A 121 4.59 11.38 10.81
C ALA A 121 5.63 10.25 10.69
N ALA A 122 6.55 10.29 9.72
CA ALA A 122 7.61 9.31 9.58
C ALA A 122 8.50 9.20 10.84
N VAL A 123 8.81 10.33 11.48
CA VAL A 123 9.55 10.35 12.75
C VAL A 123 8.73 9.72 13.87
N GLU A 124 7.44 10.05 13.95
CA GLU A 124 6.53 9.53 14.97
C GLU A 124 6.27 8.02 14.83
N VAL A 125 6.08 7.53 13.61
CA VAL A 125 5.96 6.10 13.27
C VAL A 125 7.10 5.29 13.87
N ARG A 126 8.34 5.79 13.74
CA ARG A 126 9.52 5.11 14.29
C ARG A 126 9.46 5.02 15.81
N SER A 127 8.98 6.06 16.48
CA SER A 127 8.79 6.02 17.93
C SER A 127 7.70 5.02 18.34
N ILE A 128 6.55 5.02 17.64
CA ILE A 128 5.44 4.10 17.92
C ILE A 128 5.90 2.64 17.83
N ALA A 129 6.59 2.29 16.75
CA ALA A 129 7.11 0.93 16.56
C ALA A 129 8.06 0.51 17.70
N SER A 130 8.90 1.43 18.16
CA SER A 130 9.85 1.16 19.25
C SER A 130 9.19 1.09 20.63
N GLU A 131 8.22 1.97 20.93
CA GLU A 131 7.60 2.10 22.25
C GLU A 131 6.61 0.97 22.53
N HIS A 132 5.89 0.51 21.51
CA HIS A 132 4.83 -0.49 21.65
C HIS A 132 5.20 -1.89 21.17
N ALA A 133 6.41 -2.08 20.64
CA ALA A 133 6.87 -3.34 20.05
C ALA A 133 5.86 -3.94 19.03
N VAL A 134 5.22 -3.07 18.25
CA VAL A 134 4.20 -3.41 17.26
C VAL A 134 4.74 -3.25 15.84
N GLU A 135 4.29 -4.08 14.90
CA GLU A 135 4.54 -3.82 13.48
C GLU A 135 3.80 -2.54 13.06
N VAL A 136 4.51 -1.57 12.51
CA VAL A 136 3.90 -0.36 11.94
C VAL A 136 4.14 -0.33 10.43
N GLN A 137 3.05 -0.26 9.67
CA GLN A 137 3.08 0.02 8.24
C GLN A 137 2.75 1.50 8.04
N PHE A 138 3.61 2.20 7.31
CA PHE A 138 3.34 3.57 6.87
C PHE A 138 3.22 3.58 5.34
N ASP A 139 2.06 4.02 4.84
CA ASP A 139 1.70 3.96 3.42
C ASP A 139 2.35 5.07 2.58
N VAL A 140 3.66 5.22 2.77
CA VAL A 140 4.48 6.26 2.14
C VAL A 140 5.66 5.62 1.43
N ALA A 141 5.91 6.07 0.21
CA ALA A 141 7.09 5.74 -0.56
C ALA A 141 8.13 6.87 -0.45
N SER A 142 9.39 6.52 -0.21
CA SER A 142 10.46 7.50 -0.38
C SER A 142 10.83 7.65 -1.85
N ARG A 143 11.28 8.84 -2.25
CA ARG A 143 11.80 9.08 -3.60
C ARG A 143 12.92 8.11 -3.96
N THR A 144 13.83 7.86 -3.03
CA THR A 144 14.91 6.88 -3.20
C THR A 144 14.36 5.49 -3.47
N ALA A 145 13.31 5.05 -2.76
CA ALA A 145 12.71 3.74 -3.01
C ALA A 145 12.05 3.68 -4.39
N LEU A 146 11.29 4.70 -4.79
CA LEU A 146 10.68 4.79 -6.13
C LEU A 146 11.72 4.68 -7.25
N LEU A 147 12.91 5.25 -7.05
CA LEU A 147 14.00 5.24 -8.04
C LEU A 147 14.87 3.98 -8.01
N THR A 148 15.01 3.31 -6.87
CA THR A 148 15.94 2.17 -6.73
C THR A 148 15.26 0.81 -6.71
N ARG A 149 13.95 0.77 -6.44
CA ARG A 149 13.14 -0.46 -6.38
C ARG A 149 11.77 -0.28 -7.07
N PRO A 150 11.72 0.10 -8.35
CA PRO A 150 10.46 0.29 -9.08
C PRO A 150 9.55 -0.95 -9.06
N ASP A 151 10.11 -2.16 -9.09
CA ASP A 151 9.34 -3.41 -9.04
C ASP A 151 8.41 -3.47 -7.84
N ASP A 152 8.82 -2.92 -6.69
CA ASP A 152 8.02 -2.93 -5.46
C ASP A 152 6.71 -2.14 -5.57
N PHE A 153 6.63 -1.21 -6.52
CA PHE A 153 5.48 -0.34 -6.79
C PHE A 153 4.63 -0.82 -7.97
N LEU A 154 5.08 -1.87 -8.66
CA LEU A 154 4.40 -2.48 -9.81
C LEU A 154 3.84 -3.88 -9.47
N ARG A 155 3.98 -4.30 -8.21
CA ARG A 155 3.34 -5.51 -7.68
C ARG A 155 1.83 -5.29 -7.62
N LEU A 156 1.08 -6.40 -7.61
CA LEU A 156 -0.39 -6.44 -7.55
C LEU A 156 -0.91 -6.99 -6.22
N ASP A 157 -0.08 -6.94 -5.19
CA ASP A 157 -0.41 -7.34 -3.82
C ASP A 157 -0.30 -6.14 -2.85
N PRO A 158 -1.16 -6.07 -1.82
CA PRO A 158 -2.23 -7.01 -1.47
C PRO A 158 -3.47 -6.90 -2.39
N LEU A 159 -4.34 -7.90 -2.40
CA LEU A 159 -5.74 -7.70 -2.79
C LEU A 159 -6.52 -7.16 -1.58
N VAL A 160 -7.55 -6.36 -1.81
CA VAL A 160 -8.40 -5.79 -0.76
C VAL A 160 -9.84 -6.17 -1.00
N VAL A 161 -10.51 -6.68 0.03
CA VAL A 161 -11.94 -6.93 0.06
C VAL A 161 -12.60 -5.78 0.82
N GLU A 162 -13.34 -4.96 0.10
CA GLU A 162 -14.09 -3.82 0.64
C GLU A 162 -15.27 -4.29 1.50
N GLU A 163 -15.88 -3.36 2.23
CA GLU A 163 -16.99 -3.67 3.14
C GLU A 163 -18.16 -4.37 2.43
N ASP A 164 -18.49 -3.96 1.20
CA ASP A 164 -19.56 -4.52 0.39
C ASP A 164 -19.20 -5.87 -0.27
N GLY A 165 -17.97 -6.36 -0.08
CA GLY A 165 -17.47 -7.60 -0.66
C GLY A 165 -16.83 -7.44 -2.03
N THR A 166 -16.76 -6.22 -2.56
CA THR A 166 -15.99 -5.93 -3.78
C THR A 166 -14.52 -6.21 -3.53
N VAL A 167 -13.91 -6.98 -4.43
CA VAL A 167 -12.47 -7.28 -4.40
C VAL A 167 -11.77 -6.31 -5.35
N VAL A 168 -10.86 -5.52 -4.80
CA VAL A 168 -10.07 -4.53 -5.53
C VAL A 168 -8.57 -4.80 -5.36
N PRO A 169 -7.73 -4.40 -6.31
CA PRO A 169 -6.29 -4.56 -6.19
C PRO A 169 -5.67 -3.44 -5.33
N LEU A 170 -4.58 -3.77 -4.62
CA LEU A 170 -3.61 -2.86 -3.99
C LEU A 170 -4.07 -2.12 -2.74
N CYS A 171 -5.18 -1.39 -2.82
CA CYS A 171 -5.66 -0.57 -1.73
C CYS A 171 -7.16 -0.32 -1.84
N SER A 172 -7.78 -0.04 -0.69
CA SER A 172 -9.16 0.41 -0.64
C SER A 172 -9.34 1.74 -1.37
N GLY A 173 -10.52 1.94 -1.97
CA GLY A 173 -10.88 3.20 -2.64
C GLY A 173 -10.33 3.37 -4.06
N ILE A 174 -9.60 2.39 -4.60
CA ILE A 174 -9.24 2.40 -6.02
C ILE A 174 -10.51 2.38 -6.88
N ASP A 175 -10.48 3.05 -8.04
CA ASP A 175 -11.67 3.13 -8.90
C ASP A 175 -12.22 1.73 -9.24
N ARG A 176 -13.54 1.56 -9.10
CA ARG A 176 -14.24 0.26 -9.23
C ARG A 176 -14.03 -0.41 -10.59
N ARG A 177 -13.65 0.33 -11.64
CA ARG A 177 -13.30 -0.27 -12.93
C ARG A 177 -12.08 -1.19 -12.90
N TYR A 178 -11.26 -1.10 -11.86
CA TYR A 178 -10.12 -1.99 -11.63
C TYR A 178 -10.47 -3.20 -10.74
N ALA A 179 -11.69 -3.28 -10.23
CA ALA A 179 -12.13 -4.36 -9.36
C ALA A 179 -12.10 -5.72 -10.08
N LEU A 180 -11.85 -6.78 -9.30
CA LEU A 180 -11.89 -8.16 -9.75
C LEU A 180 -13.35 -8.66 -9.84
N GLY A 181 -14.24 -8.10 -9.01
CA GLY A 181 -15.65 -8.47 -8.88
C GLY A 181 -16.10 -8.45 -7.42
N SER A 182 -17.15 -9.20 -7.08
CA SER A 182 -17.67 -9.28 -5.70
C SER A 182 -17.69 -10.71 -5.17
N LEU A 183 -17.31 -10.88 -3.90
CA LEU A 183 -17.43 -12.15 -3.17
C LEU A 183 -18.89 -12.58 -2.95
N ALA A 184 -19.85 -11.67 -3.09
CA ALA A 184 -21.26 -12.02 -3.09
C ALA A 184 -21.68 -12.82 -4.34
N GLU A 185 -20.91 -12.69 -5.44
CA GLU A 185 -21.25 -13.26 -6.74
C GLU A 185 -20.39 -14.46 -7.13
N SER A 186 -19.13 -14.51 -6.67
CA SER A 186 -18.17 -15.55 -7.06
C SER A 186 -17.09 -15.75 -5.98
N SER A 187 -16.49 -16.94 -5.94
CA SER A 187 -15.36 -17.20 -5.04
C SER A 187 -14.14 -16.36 -5.41
N LEU A 188 -13.28 -16.05 -4.43
CA LEU A 188 -12.04 -15.30 -4.65
C LEU A 188 -11.16 -15.95 -5.74
N GLU A 189 -10.99 -17.27 -5.69
CA GLU A 189 -10.24 -18.03 -6.69
C GLU A 189 -10.80 -17.81 -8.10
N SER A 190 -12.13 -17.88 -8.24
CA SER A 190 -12.79 -17.60 -9.51
C SER A 190 -12.54 -16.17 -9.95
N LEU A 191 -12.70 -15.18 -9.08
CA LEU A 191 -12.44 -13.77 -9.42
C LEU A 191 -11.01 -13.55 -9.91
N VAL A 192 -10.03 -14.11 -9.21
CA VAL A 192 -8.60 -14.01 -9.56
C VAL A 192 -8.31 -14.69 -10.90
N ALA A 193 -8.86 -15.88 -11.16
CA ALA A 193 -8.56 -16.65 -12.36
C ALA A 193 -9.00 -15.98 -13.67
N ARG A 194 -10.03 -15.12 -13.63
CA ARG A 194 -10.58 -14.41 -14.81
C ARG A 194 -10.21 -12.93 -14.86
N TRP A 195 -9.45 -12.44 -13.89
CA TRP A 195 -9.08 -11.03 -13.83
C TRP A 195 -7.94 -10.70 -14.80
N ASP A 196 -8.12 -9.65 -15.60
CA ASP A 196 -7.06 -9.06 -16.40
C ASP A 196 -6.30 -8.01 -15.57
N ALA A 197 -5.05 -8.32 -15.24
CA ALA A 197 -4.16 -7.44 -14.50
C ALA A 197 -3.61 -6.26 -15.33
N THR A 198 -3.72 -6.31 -16.66
CA THR A 198 -3.10 -5.34 -17.57
C THR A 198 -3.51 -3.89 -17.29
N PRO A 199 -4.80 -3.56 -17.07
CA PRO A 199 -5.22 -2.20 -16.74
C PRO A 199 -4.59 -1.67 -15.45
N VAL A 200 -4.42 -2.52 -14.45
CA VAL A 200 -3.85 -2.13 -13.15
C VAL A 200 -2.36 -1.93 -13.24
N LEU A 201 -1.65 -2.79 -13.97
CA LEU A 201 -0.22 -2.57 -14.23
C LEU A 201 0.03 -1.26 -14.98
N ARG A 202 -0.84 -0.90 -15.93
CA ARG A 202 -0.79 0.42 -16.60
C ARG A 202 -1.02 1.57 -15.61
N LEU A 203 -1.99 1.42 -14.70
CA LEU A 203 -2.24 2.38 -13.63
C LEU A 203 -1.00 2.53 -12.72
N CYS A 204 -0.42 1.44 -12.22
CA CYS A 204 0.76 1.49 -11.37
C CYS A 204 1.95 2.17 -12.08
N ARG A 205 2.17 1.87 -13.36
CA ARG A 205 3.21 2.53 -14.17
C ARG A 205 2.93 4.03 -14.36
N ALA A 206 1.68 4.43 -14.52
CA ALA A 206 1.30 5.85 -14.61
C ALA A 206 1.50 6.57 -13.26
N ALA A 207 1.01 5.98 -12.17
CA ALA A 207 1.16 6.51 -10.82
C ALA A 207 2.63 6.64 -10.42
N TRP A 208 3.45 5.62 -10.70
CA TRP A 208 4.90 5.64 -10.45
C TRP A 208 5.61 6.74 -11.23
N ARG A 209 5.36 6.86 -12.55
CA ARG A 209 5.94 7.94 -13.37
C ARG A 209 5.60 9.31 -12.82
N HIS A 210 4.34 9.52 -12.45
CA HIS A 210 3.93 10.79 -11.86
C HIS A 210 4.61 11.02 -10.50
N ALA A 211 4.73 9.99 -9.66
CA ALA A 211 5.33 10.10 -8.33
C ALA A 211 6.83 10.45 -8.38
N ILE A 212 7.59 9.95 -9.36
CA ILE A 212 9.03 10.29 -9.50
C ILE A 212 9.23 11.73 -10.02
N GLU A 213 8.22 12.33 -10.64
CA GLU A 213 8.26 13.72 -11.11
C GLU A 213 7.89 14.74 -10.01
N GLN A 214 7.13 14.32 -8.99
CA GLN A 214 6.74 15.20 -7.89
C GLN A 214 7.96 15.67 -7.09
N PRO A 215 8.05 16.96 -6.70
CA PRO A 215 9.06 17.42 -5.75
C PRO A 215 8.75 16.84 -4.35
N GLY A 216 9.79 16.48 -3.60
CA GLY A 216 9.66 15.97 -2.22
C GLY A 216 10.33 14.60 -1.98
N PRO A 217 10.67 14.27 -0.72
CA PRO A 217 11.32 13.03 -0.33
C PRO A 217 10.34 11.88 -0.14
N LEU A 218 9.05 12.16 0.07
CA LEU A 218 8.01 11.22 0.45
C LEU A 218 6.74 11.42 -0.39
N VAL A 219 6.07 10.32 -0.73
CA VAL A 219 4.79 10.29 -1.45
C VAL A 219 3.83 9.36 -0.73
N ALA A 220 2.63 9.83 -0.39
CA ALA A 220 1.54 8.97 0.10
C ALA A 220 1.09 8.03 -1.02
N TRP A 221 1.63 6.82 -1.05
CA TRP A 221 1.65 6.00 -2.27
C TRP A 221 0.24 5.54 -2.68
N TYR A 222 -0.53 4.97 -1.74
CA TYR A 222 -1.86 4.46 -2.06
C TYR A 222 -2.87 5.58 -2.30
N ASP A 223 -2.79 6.67 -1.55
CA ASP A 223 -3.61 7.87 -1.80
C ASP A 223 -3.32 8.47 -3.19
N HIS A 224 -2.05 8.51 -3.59
CA HIS A 224 -1.64 8.89 -4.94
C HIS A 224 -2.16 7.92 -6.02
N LEU A 225 -2.13 6.61 -5.74
CA LEU A 225 -2.67 5.59 -6.64
C LEU A 225 -4.18 5.74 -6.81
N VAL A 226 -4.92 5.96 -5.72
CA VAL A 226 -6.37 6.20 -5.72
C VAL A 226 -6.72 7.42 -6.57
N ARG A 227 -6.05 8.57 -6.35
CA ARG A 227 -6.25 9.77 -7.18
C ARG A 227 -5.94 9.53 -8.65
N THR A 228 -4.83 8.84 -8.94
CA THR A 228 -4.45 8.51 -10.32
C THR A 228 -5.51 7.59 -10.96
N SER A 229 -6.04 6.64 -10.19
CA SER A 229 -7.07 5.72 -10.64
C SER A 229 -8.37 6.43 -10.99
N ALA A 230 -8.75 7.49 -10.28
CA ALA A 230 -9.92 8.30 -10.58
C ALA A 230 -9.70 9.23 -11.80
N ALA A 231 -8.48 9.75 -11.97
CA ALA A 231 -8.16 10.71 -13.03
C ALA A 231 -7.92 10.07 -14.41
N MET A 232 -7.51 8.80 -14.47
CA MET A 232 -7.26 8.14 -15.74
C MET A 232 -8.58 7.95 -16.52
N PRO A 233 -8.64 8.24 -17.82
CA PRO A 233 -9.84 7.96 -18.61
C PRO A 233 -10.11 6.46 -18.70
N ALA A 234 -11.38 6.06 -18.78
CA ALA A 234 -11.71 4.67 -19.10
C ALA A 234 -11.15 4.37 -20.49
N ALA A 235 -10.35 3.32 -20.62
CA ALA A 235 -9.89 2.87 -21.93
C ALA A 235 -11.15 2.54 -22.75
N CYS A 236 -11.38 3.33 -23.79
CA CYS A 236 -12.46 3.12 -24.77
C CYS A 236 -12.12 1.95 -25.70
#